data_AF-A0A645E7U3-F1
#
_entry.id   AF-A0A645E7U3-F1
#
_cell.length_a   1.000
_cell.length_b   1.000
_cell.length_c   1.000
_cell.angle_alpha   90.00
_cell.angle_beta   90.00
_cell.angle_gamma   90.00
#
_symmetry.space_group_name_H-M   'P 1'
#
loop_
_entity.id
_entity.type
_entity.pdbx_description
1 polymer ?
#
loop_
_entity_poly.entity_id
_entity_poly.type
_entity_poly.pdbx_seq_one_letter_code
_entity_poly.pdbx_strand_id
1 'polypeptide(L)'
;MQGNYVNTDTASTLIPFKTEGGRTVFGGDGIMPDVFVARDTVGMNSYFNSLASRDFIQEYTVAYSDTHRQKLQEFRSAEELARFLYKQPLLTNLVSYADNKGVRPRPYYIEESRKLLERQLVSYIVRNFFGEESYFSIYMQDDTLMKKAVDFIEKGLAKPESVMQERYKSISLGQRISFSVPKEFGTLFYA
;
A
#
# COMPACT_ATOMS: atom_id res chain seq x y z
N MET A 1 -0.62 -17.88 -3.24
CA MET A 1 -2.01 -18.29 -3.52
C MET A 1 -2.53 -17.45 -4.66
N GLN A 2 -2.56 -17.99 -5.88
CA GLN A 2 -3.41 -17.43 -6.93
C GLN A 2 -4.84 -17.82 -6.55
N GLY A 3 -5.70 -16.83 -6.26
CA GLY A 3 -7.11 -17.10 -6.05
C GLY A 3 -7.70 -17.68 -7.32
N ASN A 4 -8.47 -18.77 -7.20
CA ASN A 4 -9.28 -19.28 -8.29
C ASN A 4 -10.48 -18.35 -8.47
N TYR A 5 -10.26 -17.20 -9.14
CA TYR A 5 -11.24 -16.12 -9.28
C TYR A 5 -12.37 -16.40 -10.29
N VAL A 6 -12.36 -17.56 -10.94
CA VAL A 6 -13.40 -18.00 -11.87
C VAL A 6 -13.44 -19.51 -11.86
N ASN A 7 -14.04 -20.08 -10.81
CA ASN A 7 -14.47 -21.47 -10.89
C ASN A 7 -15.98 -21.48 -11.07
N THR A 8 -16.42 -21.82 -12.28
CA THR A 8 -17.83 -22.03 -12.64
C THR A 8 -18.50 -23.07 -11.75
N ASP A 9 -17.75 -24.04 -11.22
CA ASP A 9 -18.28 -25.05 -10.30
C ASP A 9 -18.73 -24.43 -8.98
N THR A 10 -17.97 -23.47 -8.43
CA THR A 10 -18.33 -22.82 -7.16
C THR A 10 -19.59 -21.96 -7.35
N ALA A 11 -19.66 -21.15 -8.41
CA ALA A 11 -20.79 -20.26 -8.66
C ALA A 11 -22.14 -20.98 -8.78
N SER A 12 -22.15 -22.23 -9.24
CA SER A 12 -23.36 -23.04 -9.40
C SER A 12 -24.07 -23.41 -8.09
N THR A 13 -23.34 -23.39 -6.97
CA THR A 13 -23.86 -23.76 -5.64
C THR A 13 -24.21 -22.54 -4.76
N LEU A 14 -23.91 -21.33 -5.21
CA LEU A 14 -24.08 -20.11 -4.42
C LEU A 14 -25.44 -19.45 -4.66
N ILE A 15 -26.03 -18.88 -3.61
CA ILE A 15 -27.31 -18.18 -3.69
C ILE A 15 -27.09 -16.82 -4.38
N PRO A 16 -27.76 -16.54 -5.51
CA PRO A 16 -27.66 -15.25 -6.18
C PRO A 16 -28.41 -14.18 -5.40
N PHE A 17 -27.80 -13.01 -5.27
CA PHE A 17 -28.41 -11.79 -4.73
C PHE A 17 -28.37 -10.70 -5.80
N LYS A 18 -29.43 -9.89 -5.87
CA LYS A 18 -29.50 -8.72 -6.75
C LYS A 18 -29.22 -7.47 -5.94
N THR A 19 -28.16 -6.75 -6.31
CA THR A 19 -27.88 -5.44 -5.72
C THR A 19 -28.92 -4.42 -6.18
N GLU A 20 -29.05 -3.30 -5.47
CA GLU A 20 -29.93 -2.19 -5.88
C GLU A 20 -29.59 -1.66 -7.28
N GLY A 21 -28.31 -1.78 -7.69
CA GLY A 21 -27.83 -1.47 -9.03
C GLY A 21 -28.14 -2.54 -10.10
N GLY A 22 -28.95 -3.56 -9.79
CA GLY A 22 -29.40 -4.61 -10.71
C GLY A 22 -28.39 -5.74 -10.98
N ARG A 23 -27.20 -5.66 -10.38
CA ARG A 23 -26.12 -6.64 -10.58
C ARG A 23 -26.37 -7.91 -9.79
N THR A 24 -26.13 -9.06 -10.41
CA THR A 24 -26.13 -10.34 -9.69
C THR A 24 -24.79 -10.52 -9.01
N VAL A 25 -24.80 -10.74 -7.70
CA VAL A 25 -23.64 -11.15 -6.92
C VAL A 25 -23.95 -12.48 -6.25
N PHE A 26 -22.92 -13.26 -5.94
CA PHE A 26 -23.05 -14.56 -5.31
C PHE A 26 -22.50 -14.47 -3.89
N GLY A 27 -23.25 -14.96 -2.88
CA GLY A 27 -22.78 -15.03 -1.49
C GLY A 27 -21.93 -16.29 -1.24
N GLY A 28 -21.23 -16.36 -0.09
CA GLY A 28 -20.57 -17.59 0.37
C GLY A 28 -19.05 -17.49 0.62
N ASP A 29 -18.34 -16.60 -0.09
CA ASP A 29 -16.88 -16.44 0.06
C ASP A 29 -16.39 -14.98 -0.18
N GLY A 30 -17.28 -14.02 0.11
CA GLY A 30 -17.06 -12.59 -0.17
C GLY A 30 -17.46 -12.16 -1.58
N ILE A 31 -17.77 -10.87 -1.75
CA ILE A 31 -18.15 -10.30 -3.06
C ILE A 31 -16.87 -10.11 -3.88
N MET A 32 -16.80 -10.76 -5.06
CA MET A 32 -15.66 -10.63 -5.96
C MET A 32 -15.55 -9.19 -6.50
N PRO A 33 -14.35 -8.57 -6.47
CA PRO A 33 -14.15 -7.24 -7.02
C PRO A 33 -14.22 -7.28 -8.54
N ASP A 34 -14.81 -6.23 -9.13
CA ASP A 34 -14.88 -6.11 -10.58
C ASP A 34 -13.55 -5.76 -11.24
N VAL A 35 -12.71 -5.04 -10.50
CA VAL A 35 -11.36 -4.68 -10.93
C VAL A 35 -10.37 -5.34 -10.00
N PHE A 36 -9.68 -6.33 -10.54
CA PHE A 36 -8.64 -7.04 -9.82
C PHE A 36 -7.32 -6.27 -9.89
N VAL A 37 -6.73 -6.04 -8.72
CA VAL A 37 -5.37 -5.52 -8.58
C VAL A 37 -4.58 -6.55 -7.80
N ALA A 38 -3.61 -7.18 -8.45
CA ALA A 38 -2.77 -8.18 -7.79
C ALA A 38 -1.98 -7.51 -6.64
N ARG A 39 -1.96 -8.17 -5.49
CA ARG A 39 -1.16 -7.72 -4.34
C ARG A 39 0.32 -7.84 -4.70
N ASP A 40 1.06 -6.74 -4.58
CA ASP A 40 2.51 -6.79 -4.66
C ASP A 40 3.07 -7.48 -3.41
N THR A 41 3.86 -8.52 -3.65
CA THR A 41 4.51 -9.33 -2.60
C THR A 41 6.04 -9.34 -2.76
N VAL A 42 6.57 -8.54 -3.71
CA VAL A 42 8.01 -8.42 -3.91
C VAL A 42 8.68 -7.95 -2.63
N GLY A 43 9.78 -8.60 -2.25
CA GLY A 43 10.51 -8.32 -1.03
C GLY A 43 9.93 -8.96 0.24
N MET A 44 8.77 -9.64 0.20
CA MET A 44 8.25 -10.40 1.35
C MET A 44 8.89 -11.80 1.44
N ASN A 45 10.20 -11.83 1.67
CA ASN A 45 10.98 -13.07 1.75
C ASN A 45 11.17 -13.58 3.19
N SER A 46 11.92 -14.68 3.33
CA SER A 46 12.18 -15.33 4.62
C SER A 46 12.88 -14.43 5.64
N TYR A 47 13.72 -13.49 5.20
CA TYR A 47 14.42 -12.56 6.08
C TYR A 47 13.46 -11.49 6.58
N PHE A 48 12.71 -10.84 5.68
CA PHE A 48 11.66 -9.90 6.05
C PHE A 48 10.66 -10.52 7.05
N ASN A 49 10.16 -11.71 6.75
CA ASN A 49 9.21 -12.42 7.62
C ASN A 49 9.82 -12.76 9.00
N SER A 50 11.12 -13.04 9.06
CA SER A 50 11.83 -13.28 10.32
C SER A 50 11.93 -12.04 11.20
N LEU A 51 12.04 -10.85 10.60
CA LEU A 51 12.02 -9.59 11.33
C LEU A 51 10.60 -9.21 11.77
N ALA A 52 9.64 -9.33 10.87
CA ALA A 52 8.24 -8.98 11.11
C ALA A 52 7.60 -9.88 12.19
N SER A 53 7.81 -11.20 12.13
CA SER A 53 7.26 -12.14 13.13
C SER A 53 7.81 -11.94 14.54
N ARG A 54 8.96 -11.27 14.68
CA ARG A 54 9.58 -10.93 15.97
C ARG A 54 9.38 -9.46 16.36
N ASP A 55 8.65 -8.70 15.56
CA ASP A 55 8.40 -7.26 15.73
C ASP A 55 9.67 -6.38 15.75
N PHE A 56 10.80 -6.89 15.24
CA PHE A 56 12.10 -6.18 15.30
C PHE A 56 12.10 -4.88 14.51
N ILE A 57 11.24 -4.76 13.48
CA ILE A 57 11.10 -3.53 12.70
C ILE A 57 10.51 -2.43 13.58
N GLN A 58 9.40 -2.72 14.27
CA GLN A 58 8.73 -1.77 15.15
C GLN A 58 9.61 -1.44 16.36
N GLU A 59 10.18 -2.45 17.01
CA GLU A 59 11.02 -2.25 18.20
C GLU A 59 12.24 -1.37 17.89
N TYR A 60 12.92 -1.62 16.77
CA TYR A 60 14.03 -0.79 16.30
C TYR A 60 13.59 0.66 16.06
N THR A 61 12.43 0.89 15.44
CA THR A 61 11.95 2.26 15.14
C THR A 61 11.65 3.06 16.41
N VAL A 62 11.12 2.41 17.45
CA VAL A 62 10.88 3.04 18.76
C VAL A 62 12.21 3.42 19.40
N ALA A 63 13.16 2.47 19.47
CA ALA A 63 14.48 2.70 20.05
C ALA A 63 15.25 3.82 19.30
N TYR A 64 15.18 3.83 17.97
CA TYR A 64 15.77 4.88 17.15
C TYR A 64 15.12 6.25 17.44
N SER A 65 13.78 6.30 17.51
CA SER A 65 13.02 7.53 17.76
C SER A 65 13.34 8.13 19.13
N ASP A 66 13.46 7.28 20.15
CA ASP A 66 13.79 7.71 21.51
C ASP A 66 15.22 8.24 21.61
N THR A 67 16.17 7.53 20.99
CA THR A 67 17.59 7.92 21.00
C THR A 67 17.82 9.25 20.27
N HIS A 68 17.08 9.52 19.20
CA HIS A 68 17.26 10.71 18.36
C HIS A 68 16.17 11.77 18.60
N ARG A 69 15.37 11.65 19.67
CA ARG A 69 14.14 12.43 19.88
C ARG A 69 14.36 13.94 19.75
N GLN A 70 15.44 14.47 20.35
CA GLN A 70 15.74 15.90 20.29
C GLN A 70 15.84 16.40 18.85
N LYS A 71 16.54 15.66 17.98
CA LYS A 71 16.69 16.04 16.57
C LYS A 71 15.40 15.84 15.78
N LEU A 72 14.69 14.74 16.01
CA LEU A 72 13.52 14.38 15.23
C LEU A 72 12.29 15.27 15.54
N GLN A 73 12.24 15.89 16.73
CA GLN A 73 11.20 16.87 17.09
C GLN A 73 11.36 18.24 16.41
N GLU A 74 12.53 18.53 15.81
CA GLU A 74 12.77 19.81 15.14
C GLU A 74 12.03 19.95 13.80
N PHE A 75 11.68 18.84 13.16
CA PHE A 75 11.00 18.83 11.86
C PHE A 75 9.58 19.36 11.97
N ARG A 76 9.13 20.12 10.96
CA ARG A 76 7.82 20.77 10.98
C ARG A 76 6.75 19.99 10.24
N SER A 77 7.14 19.03 9.41
CA SER A 77 6.23 18.17 8.68
C SER A 77 6.72 16.73 8.57
N ALA A 78 5.78 15.82 8.34
CA ALA A 78 6.03 14.40 8.11
C ALA A 78 6.93 14.19 6.89
N GLU A 79 6.75 14.97 5.83
CA GLU A 79 7.51 14.86 4.59
C GLU A 79 8.97 15.32 4.77
N GLU A 80 9.20 16.37 5.56
CA GLU A 80 10.55 16.82 5.89
C GLU A 80 11.31 15.76 6.69
N LEU A 81 10.66 15.21 7.73
CA LEU A 81 11.21 14.13 8.53
C LEU A 81 11.48 12.89 7.66
N ALA A 82 10.54 12.48 6.82
CA ALA A 82 10.72 11.34 5.92
C ALA A 82 11.93 11.54 4.98
N ARG A 83 12.05 12.70 4.34
CA ARG A 83 13.20 13.04 3.47
C ARG A 83 14.54 12.98 4.22
N PHE A 84 14.55 13.36 5.50
CA PHE A 84 15.73 13.23 6.34
C PHE A 84 16.05 11.76 6.64
N LEU A 85 15.04 10.98 7.03
CA LEU A 85 15.18 9.57 7.41
C LEU A 85 15.62 8.67 6.26
N TYR A 86 15.17 8.92 5.03
CA TYR A 86 15.63 8.19 3.83
C TYR A 86 17.13 8.36 3.54
N LYS A 87 17.78 9.37 4.13
CA LYS A 87 19.24 9.58 4.03
C LYS A 87 20.02 8.90 5.16
N GLN A 88 19.32 8.38 6.18
CA GLN A 88 19.93 7.73 7.33
C GLN A 88 20.16 6.24 7.03
N PRO A 89 21.18 5.60 7.65
CA PRO A 89 21.48 4.19 7.44
C PRO A 89 20.52 3.26 8.23
N LEU A 90 19.21 3.53 8.19
CA LEU A 90 18.21 2.84 9.02
C LEU A 90 18.19 1.33 8.77
N LEU A 91 18.25 0.90 7.50
CA LEU A 91 18.24 -0.52 7.15
C LEU A 91 19.49 -1.23 7.69
N THR A 92 20.67 -0.64 7.50
CA THR A 92 21.93 -1.19 8.02
C THR A 92 21.88 -1.33 9.54
N ASN A 93 21.36 -0.31 10.22
CA ASN A 93 21.20 -0.32 11.67
C ASN A 93 20.18 -1.35 12.15
N LEU A 94 19.05 -1.52 11.44
CA LEU A 94 18.08 -2.59 11.70
C LEU A 94 18.71 -3.98 11.55
N VAL A 95 19.53 -4.18 10.51
CA VAL A 95 20.23 -5.46 10.28
C VAL A 95 21.18 -5.77 11.44
N SER A 96 21.99 -4.79 11.87
CA SER A 96 22.88 -4.96 13.03
C SER A 96 22.09 -5.21 14.32
N TYR A 97 20.98 -4.49 14.51
CA TYR A 97 20.08 -4.68 15.64
C TYR A 97 19.50 -6.11 15.67
N ALA A 98 19.06 -6.63 14.53
CA ALA A 98 18.51 -7.96 14.40
C ALA A 98 19.56 -9.07 14.59
N ASP A 99 20.80 -8.88 14.11
CA ASP A 99 21.91 -9.82 14.30
C ASP A 99 22.26 -9.97 15.78
N ASN A 100 22.34 -8.85 16.52
CA ASN A 100 22.54 -8.84 17.96
C ASN A 100 21.43 -9.57 18.75
N LYS A 101 20.25 -9.74 18.13
CA LYS A 101 19.10 -10.47 18.68
C LYS A 101 18.90 -11.86 18.06
N GLY A 102 19.90 -12.37 17.34
CA GLY A 102 19.93 -13.74 16.84
C GLY A 102 19.33 -13.96 15.45
N VAL A 103 19.00 -12.89 14.70
CA VAL A 103 18.59 -13.01 13.29
C VAL A 103 19.77 -12.66 12.39
N ARG A 104 20.45 -13.70 11.90
CA ARG A 104 21.64 -13.55 11.06
C ARG A 104 21.35 -12.79 9.75
N PRO A 105 22.19 -11.81 9.35
CA PRO A 105 22.05 -11.09 8.10
C PRO A 105 22.06 -12.03 6.89
N ARG A 106 21.17 -11.77 5.92
CA ARG A 106 21.12 -12.48 4.64
C ARG A 106 21.17 -11.47 3.49
N PRO A 107 22.36 -11.08 3.01
CA PRO A 107 22.52 -9.92 2.11
C PRO A 107 21.58 -9.92 0.91
N TYR A 108 21.47 -11.05 0.19
CA TYR A 108 20.57 -11.17 -0.96
C TYR A 108 19.10 -10.86 -0.62
N TYR A 109 18.58 -11.43 0.47
CA TYR A 109 17.21 -11.18 0.92
C TYR A 109 17.02 -9.79 1.50
N ILE A 110 18.03 -9.22 2.15
CA ILE A 110 18.02 -7.83 2.62
C ILE A 110 17.86 -6.88 1.43
N GLU A 111 18.64 -7.08 0.37
CA GLU A 111 18.55 -6.25 -0.84
C GLU A 111 17.20 -6.40 -1.54
N GLU A 112 16.68 -7.62 -1.67
CA GLU A 112 15.35 -7.86 -2.24
C GLU A 112 14.24 -7.17 -1.44
N SER A 113 14.36 -7.10 -0.11
CA SER A 113 13.40 -6.45 0.79
C SER A 113 13.69 -4.96 1.02
N ARG A 114 14.77 -4.39 0.46
CA ARG A 114 15.31 -3.07 0.84
C ARG A 114 14.24 -1.99 0.86
N LYS A 115 13.56 -1.81 -0.28
CA LYS A 115 12.53 -0.76 -0.43
C LYS A 115 11.39 -0.94 0.55
N LEU A 116 10.97 -2.19 0.78
CA LEU A 116 9.89 -2.51 1.71
C LEU A 116 10.28 -2.18 3.16
N LEU A 117 11.48 -2.60 3.58
CA LEU A 117 11.99 -2.34 4.92
C LEU A 117 12.26 -0.85 5.16
N GLU A 118 12.93 -0.16 4.22
CA GLU A 118 13.22 1.28 4.34
C GLU A 118 11.93 2.08 4.46
N ARG A 119 10.93 1.80 3.61
CA ARG A 119 9.61 2.45 3.71
C ARG A 119 8.95 2.19 5.06
N GLN A 120 8.92 0.95 5.52
CA GLN A 120 8.28 0.59 6.79
C GLN A 120 8.99 1.25 7.99
N LEU A 121 10.32 1.30 7.97
CA LEU A 121 11.12 1.99 8.99
C LEU A 121 10.81 3.49 9.02
N VAL A 122 10.82 4.16 7.86
CA VAL A 122 10.54 5.60 7.78
C VAL A 122 9.11 5.90 8.24
N SER A 123 8.12 5.13 7.75
CA SER A 123 6.72 5.31 8.13
C SER A 123 6.52 5.17 9.64
N TYR A 124 7.10 4.15 10.27
CA TYR A 124 6.95 3.96 11.72
C TYR A 124 7.62 5.07 12.54
N ILE A 125 8.79 5.55 12.13
CA ILE A 125 9.43 6.68 12.83
C ILE A 125 8.58 7.94 12.68
N VAL A 126 8.08 8.23 11.47
CA VAL A 126 7.20 9.41 11.25
C VAL A 126 5.94 9.34 12.09
N ARG A 127 5.32 8.15 12.20
CA ARG A 127 4.15 7.92 13.04
C ARG A 127 4.33 8.40 14.47
N ASN A 128 5.52 8.19 15.04
CA ASN A 128 5.82 8.55 16.42
C ASN A 128 5.79 10.07 16.67
N PHE A 129 5.91 10.89 15.63
CA PHE A 129 5.93 12.36 15.73
C PHE A 129 4.71 13.05 15.10
N PHE A 130 4.15 12.46 14.04
CA PHE A 130 3.08 13.08 13.22
C PHE A 130 1.80 12.22 13.10
N GLY A 131 1.71 11.13 13.87
CA GLY A 131 0.50 10.31 13.99
C GLY A 131 0.24 9.35 12.82
N GLU A 132 -0.89 8.65 12.92
CA GLU A 132 -1.27 7.56 12.01
C GLU A 132 -1.55 8.01 10.57
N GLU A 133 -2.12 9.20 10.37
CA GLU A 133 -2.39 9.71 9.02
C GLU A 133 -1.08 9.86 8.22
N SER A 134 -0.06 10.44 8.87
CA SER A 134 1.28 10.60 8.30
C SER A 134 2.00 9.28 8.07
N TYR A 135 1.68 8.25 8.86
CA TYR A 135 2.17 6.90 8.61
C TYR A 135 1.65 6.38 7.27
N PHE A 136 0.34 6.44 7.05
CA PHE A 136 -0.28 5.91 5.84
C PHE A 136 0.09 6.72 4.59
N SER A 137 0.22 8.04 4.69
CA SER A 137 0.62 8.88 3.54
C SER A 137 1.97 8.46 2.97
N ILE A 138 2.93 8.08 3.83
CA ILE A 138 4.25 7.59 3.41
C ILE A 138 4.20 6.09 3.04
N TYR A 139 3.55 5.28 3.87
CA TYR A 139 3.56 3.82 3.71
C TYR A 139 2.85 3.40 2.41
N MET A 140 1.76 4.08 2.05
CA MET A 140 0.94 3.78 0.87
C MET A 140 1.32 4.61 -0.36
N GLN A 141 2.33 5.49 -0.28
CA GLN A 141 2.72 6.39 -1.37
C GLN A 141 2.95 5.66 -2.71
N ASP A 142 3.52 4.45 -2.64
CA ASP A 142 3.80 3.61 -3.80
C ASP A 142 2.89 2.41 -3.96
N ASP A 143 1.80 2.35 -3.21
CA ASP A 143 0.85 1.24 -3.30
C ASP A 143 0.05 1.29 -4.62
N THR A 144 0.10 0.19 -5.39
CA THR A 144 -0.53 0.09 -6.70
C THR A 144 -2.06 0.09 -6.62
N LEU A 145 -2.63 -0.46 -5.54
CA LEU A 145 -4.07 -0.46 -5.32
C LEU A 145 -4.55 0.95 -5.01
N MET A 146 -3.85 1.66 -4.14
CA MET A 146 -4.16 3.05 -3.80
C MET A 146 -4.09 3.95 -5.04
N LYS A 147 -3.01 3.85 -5.83
CA LYS A 147 -2.88 4.61 -7.09
C LYS A 147 -4.02 4.34 -8.07
N LYS A 148 -4.45 3.08 -8.21
CA LYS A 148 -5.60 2.73 -9.06
C LYS A 148 -6.94 3.25 -8.51
N ALA A 149 -7.13 3.20 -7.19
CA ALA A 149 -8.34 3.72 -6.57
C ALA A 149 -8.50 5.23 -6.81
N VAL A 150 -7.42 6.00 -6.63
CA VAL A 150 -7.38 7.44 -6.92
C VAL A 150 -7.67 7.70 -8.40
N ASP A 151 -7.01 7.00 -9.31
CA ASP A 151 -7.24 7.12 -10.75
C ASP A 151 -8.72 6.89 -11.14
N PHE A 152 -9.37 5.92 -10.50
CA PHE A 152 -10.78 5.62 -10.75
C PHE A 152 -11.73 6.69 -10.22
N ILE A 153 -11.40 7.29 -9.08
CA ILE A 153 -12.16 8.40 -8.50
C ILE A 153 -12.03 9.64 -9.38
N GLU A 154 -10.80 10.00 -9.76
CA GLU A 154 -10.52 11.20 -10.58
C GLU A 154 -11.16 11.11 -11.97
N LYS A 155 -11.20 9.90 -12.56
CA LYS A 155 -11.90 9.65 -13.84
C LYS A 155 -13.42 9.54 -13.69
N GLY A 156 -13.97 9.64 -12.48
CA GLY A 156 -15.41 9.53 -12.22
C GLY A 156 -15.98 8.14 -12.43
N LEU A 157 -15.13 7.10 -12.42
CA LEU A 157 -15.52 5.70 -12.64
C LEU A 157 -16.06 5.03 -11.39
N ALA A 158 -15.70 5.57 -10.22
CA ALA A 158 -16.20 5.11 -8.92
C ALA A 158 -17.61 5.65 -8.57
N LYS A 159 -18.19 6.52 -9.42
CA LYS A 159 -19.54 7.05 -9.20
C LYS A 159 -20.61 5.96 -9.35
N PRO A 160 -21.72 5.99 -8.60
CA PRO A 160 -22.77 4.96 -8.68
C PRO A 160 -23.27 4.71 -10.11
N GLU A 161 -23.48 5.76 -10.90
CA GLU A 161 -23.96 5.64 -12.28
C GLU A 161 -22.93 4.97 -13.19
N SER A 162 -21.65 5.31 -13.00
CA SER A 162 -20.53 4.71 -13.72
C SER A 162 -20.35 3.23 -13.39
N VAL A 163 -20.58 2.85 -12.13
CA VAL A 163 -20.50 1.44 -11.67
C VAL A 163 -21.67 0.62 -12.22
N MET A 164 -22.89 1.17 -12.20
CA MET A 164 -24.07 0.50 -12.78
C MET A 164 -23.93 0.27 -14.28
N GLN A 165 -23.31 1.21 -14.99
CA GLN A 165 -23.02 1.10 -16.43
C GLN A 165 -21.71 0.37 -16.73
N GLU A 166 -21.05 -0.18 -15.70
CA GLU A 166 -19.80 -0.93 -15.82
C GLU A 166 -18.68 -0.21 -16.58
N ARG A 167 -18.64 1.13 -16.52
CA ARG A 167 -17.73 1.97 -17.31
C ARG A 167 -16.26 1.65 -17.05
N TYR A 168 -15.93 1.15 -15.86
CA TYR A 168 -14.58 0.74 -15.47
C TYR A 168 -14.01 -0.41 -16.33
N LYS A 169 -14.85 -1.24 -16.97
CA LYS A 169 -14.40 -2.37 -17.80
C LYS A 169 -13.61 -1.91 -19.03
N SER A 170 -13.96 -0.74 -19.57
CA SER A 170 -13.30 -0.17 -20.74
C SER A 170 -11.79 0.04 -20.58
N ILE A 171 -11.35 0.41 -19.36
CA ILE A 171 -9.94 0.62 -19.03
C ILE A 171 -9.20 -0.71 -18.82
N SER A 172 -9.89 -1.70 -18.24
CA SER A 172 -9.30 -3.02 -18.00
C SER A 172 -9.02 -3.83 -19.27
N LEU A 173 -9.75 -3.55 -20.35
CA LEU A 173 -9.65 -4.24 -21.65
C LEU A 173 -8.66 -3.59 -22.63
N GLY A 174 -7.87 -2.59 -22.19
CA GLY A 174 -6.86 -1.94 -23.03
C GLY A 174 -7.41 -1.00 -24.11
N GLN A 175 -8.73 -0.78 -24.17
CA GLN A 175 -9.31 0.28 -24.98
C GLN A 175 -9.14 1.62 -24.25
N ARG A 176 -8.17 2.42 -24.69
CA ARG A 176 -8.06 3.82 -24.30
C ARG A 176 -9.34 4.55 -24.71
N ILE A 177 -10.28 4.73 -23.80
CA ILE A 177 -11.35 5.69 -24.02
C ILE A 177 -10.78 7.08 -23.74
N SER A 178 -10.67 7.89 -24.80
CA SER A 178 -10.38 9.30 -24.70
C SER A 178 -11.59 10.04 -24.11
N PHE A 179 -11.53 10.38 -22.82
CA PHE A 179 -12.43 11.37 -22.25
C PHE A 179 -11.67 12.68 -22.09
N SER A 180 -12.21 13.75 -22.68
CA SER A 180 -11.75 15.11 -22.42
C SER A 180 -12.09 15.47 -20.97
N VAL A 181 -11.06 15.64 -20.13
CA VAL A 181 -11.22 16.15 -18.77
C VAL A 181 -11.76 17.59 -18.84
N PRO A 182 -12.87 17.93 -18.16
CA PRO A 182 -13.34 19.31 -18.07
C PRO A 182 -12.26 20.19 -17.40
N LYS A 183 -11.99 21.36 -17.97
CA LYS A 183 -10.91 22.29 -17.57
C LYS A 183 -11.05 22.89 -16.16
N GLU A 184 -12.01 22.48 -15.35
CA GLU A 184 -12.38 23.18 -14.11
C GLU A 184 -11.64 22.70 -12.85
N PHE A 185 -10.74 21.71 -12.95
CA PHE A 185 -9.91 21.27 -11.80
C PHE A 185 -8.40 21.38 -12.05
N GLY A 186 -8.00 22.23 -13.01
CA GLY A 186 -6.62 22.37 -13.47
C GLY A 186 -5.91 23.64 -13.01
N THR A 187 -6.00 24.02 -11.73
CA THR A 187 -5.09 25.01 -11.13
C THR A 187 -5.17 24.87 -9.62
N LEU A 188 -4.23 24.12 -9.01
CA LEU A 188 -3.80 24.37 -7.63
C LEU A 188 -2.47 23.71 -7.25
N PHE A 189 -1.83 22.93 -8.12
CA PHE A 189 -0.52 22.34 -7.81
C PHE A 189 0.42 22.34 -9.03
N TYR A 190 0.83 23.54 -9.45
CA TYR A 190 2.14 23.78 -10.07
C TYR A 190 2.47 25.28 -9.98
N ALA A 191 3.26 25.65 -8.98
CA ALA A 191 4.10 26.85 -8.91
C ALA A 191 5.29 26.52 -8.01
#